data_AF-A0A532E5L2-F1
#
_entry.id   AF-A0A532E5L2-F1
#
_cell.length_a   1.000
_cell.length_b   1.000
_cell.length_c   1.000
_cell.angle_alpha   90.00
_cell.angle_beta   90.00
_cell.angle_gamma   90.00
#
_symmetry.space_group_name_H-M   'P 1'
#
loop_
_entity.id
_entity.type
_entity.pdbx_description
1 polymer ?
#
loop_
_entity_poly.entity_id
_entity_poly.type
_entity_poly.pdbx_seq_one_letter_code
_entity_poly.pdbx_strand_id
1 'polypeptide(L)'
;MARQLTCPQCQKDTVLRLRPQSPREHVASWIWISPFHCQECSYRFLACRIGLVEPKHAIDRREHLRIPVRLFLSFSGGKVRGEGIVMDLSMGGCIIKSDAQVHVDDIFYLEIAISDQESPIEVAAMVRSISSRGIAFKFLRKAQDNKQLLAFIQSNAGATSTVLSKAVASSVAR
;
A
#
# COMPACT_ATOMS: atom_id res chain seq x y z
N MET A 1 8.09 -11.00 30.71
CA MET A 1 6.82 -11.37 30.06
C MET A 1 6.75 -10.63 28.74
N ALA A 2 6.86 -11.34 27.62
CA ALA A 2 6.89 -10.70 26.31
C ALA A 2 5.45 -10.38 25.89
N ARG A 3 5.15 -9.11 25.59
CA ARG A 3 3.80 -8.68 25.24
C ARG A 3 3.63 -8.78 23.73
N GLN A 4 2.54 -9.40 23.28
CA GLN A 4 2.14 -9.35 21.87
C GLN A 4 1.48 -8.00 21.61
N LEU A 5 1.88 -7.32 20.53
CA LEU A 5 1.30 -6.05 20.15
C LEU A 5 0.01 -6.31 19.35
N THR A 6 -1.11 -5.83 19.86
CA THR A 6 -2.40 -5.89 19.16
C THR A 6 -2.79 -4.52 18.63
N CYS A 7 -3.52 -4.51 17.51
CA CYS A 7 -4.11 -3.29 16.98
C CYS A 7 -5.18 -2.76 17.95
N PRO A 8 -5.16 -1.48 18.36
CA PRO A 8 -6.17 -0.94 19.27
C PRO A 8 -7.58 -0.87 18.64
N GLN A 9 -7.67 -0.90 17.30
CA GLN A 9 -8.95 -0.80 16.59
C GLN A 9 -9.60 -2.16 16.32
N CYS A 10 -8.83 -3.19 15.93
CA CYS A 10 -9.38 -4.50 15.54
C CYS A 10 -8.88 -5.67 16.40
N GLN A 11 -8.03 -5.40 17.39
CA GLN A 11 -7.45 -6.36 18.35
C GLN A 11 -6.66 -7.53 17.72
N LYS A 12 -6.43 -7.53 16.40
CA LYS A 12 -5.56 -8.50 15.74
C LYS A 12 -4.09 -8.23 16.03
N ASP A 13 -3.30 -9.30 16.04
CA ASP A 13 -1.86 -9.33 16.31
C ASP A 13 -0.99 -9.20 15.04
N THR A 14 -1.61 -9.13 13.86
CA THR A 14 -0.95 -8.93 12.57
C THR A 14 -0.53 -7.48 12.36
N VAL A 15 0.44 -7.02 13.15
CA VAL A 15 0.95 -5.64 13.10
C VAL A 15 2.37 -5.58 12.54
N LEU A 16 2.60 -4.65 11.61
CA LEU A 16 3.89 -4.36 11.01
C LEU A 16 4.46 -3.07 11.56
N ARG A 17 5.75 -3.06 11.87
CA ARG A 17 6.47 -1.84 12.20
C ARG A 17 6.72 -1.02 10.93
N LEU A 18 6.42 0.27 10.95
CA LEU A 18 6.66 1.18 9.83
C LEU A 18 7.91 2.05 10.05
N ARG A 19 8.45 2.63 8.99
CA ARG A 19 9.43 3.72 9.11
C ARG A 19 8.74 5.01 9.60
N PRO A 20 9.40 5.81 10.47
CA PRO A 20 8.99 7.17 10.75
C PRO A 20 8.91 7.98 9.45
N GLN A 21 7.81 8.70 9.25
CA GLN A 21 7.61 9.60 8.10
C GLN A 21 7.45 11.06 8.52
N SER A 22 7.07 11.32 9.77
CA SER A 22 6.90 12.69 10.27
C SER A 22 8.00 13.09 11.27
N PRO A 23 8.32 14.39 11.41
CA PRO A 23 9.30 14.87 12.38
C PRO A 23 9.00 14.42 13.81
N ARG A 24 7.71 14.39 14.18
CA ARG A 24 7.25 13.91 15.49
C ARG A 24 7.58 12.44 15.71
N GLU A 25 7.47 11.61 14.69
CA GLU A 25 7.78 10.18 14.78
C GLU A 25 9.29 9.92 14.84
N HIS A 26 10.11 10.77 14.20
CA HIS A 26 11.56 10.70 14.32
C HIS A 26 12.00 10.98 15.76
N VAL A 27 11.44 12.01 16.41
CA VAL A 27 11.70 12.32 17.82
C VAL A 27 11.17 11.20 18.73
N ALA A 28 9.97 10.67 18.46
CA ALA A 28 9.41 9.56 19.23
C ALA A 28 10.27 8.27 19.13
N SER A 29 10.93 8.05 17.99
CA SER A 29 11.86 6.92 17.79
C SER A 29 13.06 6.95 18.74
N TRP A 30 13.46 8.13 19.22
CA TRP A 30 14.55 8.28 20.18
C TRP A 30 14.15 7.81 21.58
N ILE A 31 12.86 7.89 21.93
CA ILE A 31 12.30 7.42 23.20
C ILE A 31 11.66 6.03 23.09
N TRP A 32 12.20 5.15 22.24
CA TRP A 32 11.74 3.77 21.99
C TRP A 32 10.30 3.61 21.46
N ILE A 33 9.62 4.69 21.08
CA ILE A 33 8.29 4.63 20.45
C ILE A 33 8.45 4.50 18.93
N SER A 34 7.71 3.63 18.28
CA SER A 34 7.72 3.52 16.81
C SER A 34 6.32 3.39 16.25
N PRO A 35 6.10 3.81 14.99
CA PRO A 35 4.84 3.61 14.33
C PRO A 35 4.66 2.15 13.90
N PHE A 36 3.44 1.65 14.08
CA PHE A 36 2.97 0.33 13.67
C PHE A 36 1.72 0.47 12.80
N HIS A 37 1.48 -0.54 11.98
CA HIS A 37 0.35 -0.62 11.06
C HIS A 37 -0.26 -2.01 11.11
N CYS A 38 -1.57 -2.08 11.34
CA CYS A 38 -2.30 -3.34 11.29
C CYS A 38 -2.48 -3.80 9.84
N GLN A 39 -2.10 -5.04 9.52
CA GLN A 39 -2.27 -5.59 8.16
C GLN A 39 -3.73 -5.78 7.76
N GLU A 40 -4.63 -5.91 8.74
CA GLU A 40 -6.05 -6.17 8.50
C GLU A 40 -6.85 -4.88 8.26
N CYS A 41 -6.86 -3.97 9.24
CA CYS A 41 -7.66 -2.74 9.18
C CYS A 41 -6.87 -1.53 8.66
N SER A 42 -5.56 -1.68 8.40
CA SER A 42 -4.66 -0.61 7.97
C SER A 42 -4.53 0.57 8.96
N TYR A 43 -4.95 0.40 10.21
CA TYR A 43 -4.81 1.42 11.25
C TYR A 43 -3.35 1.64 11.64
N ARG A 44 -2.91 2.90 11.62
CA ARG A 44 -1.56 3.33 12.04
C ARG A 44 -1.61 3.85 13.47
N PHE A 45 -0.72 3.36 14.33
CA PHE A 45 -0.63 3.77 15.72
C PHE A 45 0.82 3.77 16.22
N LEU A 46 1.09 4.46 17.32
CA LEU A 46 2.39 4.47 17.97
C LEU A 46 2.40 3.48 19.14
N ALA A 47 3.43 2.66 19.24
CA ALA A 47 3.62 1.79 20.39
C ALA A 47 5.10 1.73 20.82
N CYS A 48 5.31 1.42 22.09
CA CYS A 48 6.64 1.29 22.68
C CYS A 48 7.29 -0.03 22.27
N ARG A 49 8.58 0.01 21.89
CA ARG A 49 9.37 -1.17 21.52
C ARG A 49 9.84 -2.01 22.70
N ILE A 50 9.73 -1.50 23.92
CA ILE A 50 10.26 -2.15 25.12
C ILE A 50 9.42 -3.40 25.43
N GLY A 51 10.07 -4.57 25.45
CA GLY A 51 9.45 -5.85 25.84
C GLY A 51 8.52 -6.49 24.79
N LEU A 52 8.55 -6.01 23.55
CA LEU A 52 7.85 -6.63 22.42
C LEU A 52 8.64 -7.83 21.90
N VAL A 53 7.96 -8.96 21.68
CA VAL A 53 8.50 -9.99 20.79
C VAL A 53 8.49 -9.39 19.39
N GLU A 54 9.66 -9.21 18.78
CA GLU A 54 9.75 -8.71 17.41
C GLU A 54 8.85 -9.60 16.52
N PRO A 55 7.82 -9.04 15.86
CA PRO A 55 6.95 -9.83 15.01
C PRO A 55 7.80 -10.47 13.91
N LYS A 56 7.60 -11.76 13.63
CA LYS A 56 8.38 -12.57 12.67
C LYS A 56 8.47 -11.96 11.26
N HIS A 57 7.61 -10.99 10.93
CA HIS A 57 7.65 -10.19 9.70
C HIS A 57 8.15 -8.77 10.01
N ALA A 58 9.44 -8.68 10.30
CA ALA A 58 10.12 -7.49 10.78
C ALA A 58 10.24 -6.39 9.70
N ILE A 59 9.69 -5.21 10.04
CA ILE A 59 9.88 -3.89 9.41
C ILE A 59 9.33 -3.79 7.97
N ASP A 60 8.34 -2.92 7.79
CA ASP A 60 7.92 -2.45 6.47
C ASP A 60 9.06 -1.62 5.84
N ARG A 61 9.67 -2.21 4.80
CA ARG A 61 10.79 -1.62 4.03
C ARG A 61 10.31 -0.82 2.82
N ARG A 62 9.02 -0.54 2.67
CA ARG A 62 8.51 0.24 1.54
C ARG A 62 9.10 1.65 1.54
N GLU A 63 9.63 2.03 0.39
CA GLU A 63 10.24 3.35 0.16
C GLU A 63 9.20 4.38 -0.32
N HIS A 64 8.10 3.92 -0.92
CA HIS A 64 7.05 4.76 -1.48
C HIS A 64 5.74 4.62 -0.70
N LEU A 65 5.08 5.76 -0.44
CA LEU A 65 3.72 5.81 0.09
C LEU A 65 2.77 5.07 -0.86
N ARG A 66 1.92 4.20 -0.31
CA ARG A 66 0.83 3.55 -1.03
C ARG A 66 -0.50 4.20 -0.68
N ILE A 67 -1.23 4.63 -1.69
CA ILE A 67 -2.60 5.11 -1.56
C ILE A 67 -3.57 3.96 -1.90
N PRO A 68 -4.63 3.75 -1.10
CA PRO A 68 -5.72 2.85 -1.46
C PRO A 68 -6.52 3.47 -2.60
N VAL A 69 -6.76 2.71 -3.65
CA VAL A 69 -7.50 3.16 -4.84
C VAL A 69 -8.40 2.03 -5.36
N ARG A 70 -9.30 2.37 -6.29
CA ARG A 70 -10.08 1.40 -7.07
C ARG A 70 -10.11 1.88 -8.51
N LEU A 71 -9.09 1.50 -9.27
CA LEU A 71 -8.94 1.89 -10.67
C LEU A 71 -8.99 0.64 -11.53
N PHE A 72 -9.64 0.73 -12.68
CA PHE A 72 -9.53 -0.32 -13.69
C PHE A 72 -8.12 -0.30 -14.28
N LEU A 73 -7.55 -1.48 -14.51
CA LEU A 73 -6.38 -1.62 -15.35
C LEU A 73 -6.54 -2.74 -16.37
N SER A 74 -5.92 -2.54 -17.53
CA SER A 74 -5.56 -3.61 -18.44
C SER A 74 -4.06 -3.88 -18.30
N PHE A 75 -3.63 -5.09 -18.64
CA PHE A 75 -2.22 -5.41 -18.76
C PHE A 75 -1.96 -6.43 -19.86
N SER A 76 -0.78 -6.31 -20.48
CA SER A 76 -0.37 -7.19 -21.58
C SER A 76 1.13 -7.44 -21.57
N GLY A 77 1.53 -8.68 -21.88
CA GLY A 77 2.93 -9.11 -21.81
C GLY A 77 3.09 -10.52 -22.36
N GLY A 78 4.02 -10.70 -23.30
CA GLY A 78 4.20 -11.98 -24.00
C GLY A 78 2.91 -12.43 -24.70
N LYS A 79 2.37 -13.58 -24.29
CA LYS A 79 1.09 -14.14 -24.80
C LYS A 79 -0.09 -13.92 -23.85
N VAL A 80 0.12 -13.24 -22.72
CA VAL A 80 -0.90 -13.04 -21.69
C VAL A 80 -1.44 -11.62 -21.80
N ARG A 81 -2.77 -11.52 -21.78
CA ARG A 81 -3.52 -10.28 -21.62
C ARG A 81 -4.53 -10.48 -20.51
N GLY A 82 -4.75 -9.46 -19.71
CA GLY A 82 -5.69 -9.52 -18.61
C GLY A 82 -6.16 -8.14 -18.20
N GLU A 83 -7.19 -8.14 -17.38
CA GLU A 83 -7.78 -6.94 -16.79
C GLU A 83 -7.89 -7.15 -15.28
N GLY A 84 -8.04 -6.06 -14.55
CA GLY A 84 -8.21 -6.12 -13.10
C GLY A 84 -8.52 -4.80 -12.46
N ILE A 85 -8.63 -4.83 -11.13
CA ILE A 85 -8.83 -3.64 -10.30
C ILE A 85 -7.59 -3.40 -9.46
N VAL A 86 -7.00 -2.21 -9.62
CA VAL A 86 -5.93 -1.72 -8.75
C VAL A 86 -6.52 -1.41 -7.37
N MET A 87 -6.00 -2.08 -6.35
CA MET A 87 -6.45 -1.96 -4.96
C MET A 87 -5.59 -0.99 -4.15
N ASP A 88 -4.29 -0.94 -4.47
CA ASP A 88 -3.36 0.05 -3.93
C ASP A 88 -2.33 0.45 -4.98
N LEU A 89 -1.84 1.69 -4.89
CA LEU A 89 -0.93 2.28 -5.85
C LEU A 89 0.15 3.11 -5.15
N SER A 90 1.39 3.01 -5.63
CA SER A 90 2.54 3.83 -5.23
C SER A 90 3.44 4.09 -6.43
N MET A 91 4.41 4.98 -6.26
CA MET A 91 5.47 5.20 -7.25
C MET A 91 6.26 3.92 -7.57
N GLY A 92 6.34 2.97 -6.63
CA GLY A 92 7.10 1.73 -6.81
C GLY A 92 6.31 0.55 -7.35
N GLY A 93 4.98 0.65 -7.46
CA GLY A 93 4.14 -0.50 -7.82
C GLY A 93 2.73 -0.45 -7.26
N CYS A 94 1.96 -1.49 -7.56
CA CYS A 94 0.56 -1.62 -7.19
C CYS A 94 0.21 -3.08 -6.80
N ILE A 95 -0.96 -3.26 -6.20
CA ILE A 95 -1.60 -4.58 -6.08
C ILE A 95 -2.90 -4.56 -6.87
N ILE A 96 -3.14 -5.61 -7.65
CA ILE A 96 -4.36 -5.76 -8.43
C ILE A 96 -5.14 -7.01 -8.01
N LYS A 97 -6.46 -6.97 -8.18
CA LYS A 97 -7.30 -8.16 -8.26
C LYS A 97 -7.57 -8.50 -9.72
N SER A 98 -7.24 -9.73 -10.10
CA SER A 98 -7.46 -10.29 -11.43
C SER A 98 -7.44 -11.82 -11.32
N ASP A 99 -8.21 -12.49 -12.17
CA ASP A 99 -8.22 -13.95 -12.27
C ASP A 99 -7.22 -14.48 -13.30
N ALA A 100 -6.43 -13.58 -13.92
CA ALA A 100 -5.44 -13.95 -14.91
C ALA A 100 -4.33 -14.83 -14.31
N GLN A 101 -3.93 -15.85 -15.08
CA GLN A 101 -2.78 -16.69 -14.75
C GLN A 101 -1.48 -15.98 -15.14
N VAL A 102 -0.69 -15.64 -14.12
CA VAL A 102 0.63 -15.00 -14.26
C VAL A 102 1.64 -15.71 -13.35
N HIS A 103 2.93 -15.53 -13.63
CA HIS A 103 4.01 -16.07 -12.80
C HIS A 103 4.83 -14.94 -12.20
N VAL A 104 5.52 -15.23 -11.08
CA VAL A 104 6.48 -14.30 -10.50
C VAL A 104 7.60 -14.02 -11.50
N ASP A 105 8.06 -12.77 -11.53
CA ASP A 105 9.05 -12.21 -12.45
C ASP A 105 8.57 -12.00 -13.90
N ASP A 106 7.33 -12.37 -14.25
CA ASP A 106 6.73 -11.98 -15.53
C ASP A 106 6.65 -10.46 -15.66
N ILE A 107 6.93 -9.93 -16.85
CA ILE A 107 6.91 -8.51 -17.15
C ILE A 107 5.70 -8.17 -18.04
N PHE A 108 4.98 -7.13 -17.64
CA PHE A 108 3.78 -6.65 -18.29
C PHE A 108 3.83 -5.14 -18.50
N TYR A 109 3.18 -4.68 -19.56
CA TYR A 109 2.76 -3.29 -19.74
C TYR A 109 1.37 -3.14 -19.13
N LEU A 110 1.21 -2.17 -18.24
CA LEU A 110 -0.02 -1.88 -17.53
C LEU A 110 -0.55 -0.53 -18.04
N GLU A 111 -1.86 -0.47 -18.24
CA GLU A 111 -2.60 0.76 -18.53
C GLU A 111 -3.62 0.96 -17.42
N ILE A 112 -3.41 1.98 -16.57
CA ILE A 112 -4.26 2.25 -15.42
C ILE A 112 -5.18 3.42 -15.75
N ALA A 113 -6.49 3.18 -15.79
CA ALA A 113 -7.48 4.22 -16.07
C ALA A 113 -7.70 5.10 -14.83
N ILE A 114 -7.39 6.40 -14.93
CA ILE A 114 -7.63 7.38 -13.86
C ILE A 114 -9.07 7.92 -13.92
N SER A 115 -9.50 8.31 -15.12
CA SER A 115 -10.79 8.95 -15.41
C SER A 115 -11.06 8.81 -16.91
N ASP A 116 -12.33 8.81 -17.31
CA ASP A 116 -12.74 8.62 -18.71
C ASP A 116 -12.22 9.72 -19.66
N GLN A 117 -11.82 10.87 -19.12
CA GLN A 117 -11.31 12.01 -19.90
C GLN A 117 -9.77 12.17 -19.85
N GLU A 118 -9.09 11.39 -19.02
CA GLU A 118 -7.63 11.46 -18.87
C GLU A 118 -6.95 10.26 -19.53
N SER A 119 -5.78 10.50 -20.14
CA SER A 119 -4.97 9.41 -20.69
C SER A 119 -4.61 8.40 -19.57
N PRO A 120 -4.72 7.08 -19.81
CA PRO A 120 -4.30 6.07 -18.86
C PRO A 120 -2.83 6.25 -18.45
N ILE A 121 -2.49 5.87 -17.21
CA ILE A 121 -1.10 5.77 -16.80
C ILE A 121 -0.52 4.50 -17.40
N GLU A 122 0.46 4.66 -18.28
CA GLU A 122 1.21 3.56 -18.88
C GLU A 122 2.50 3.29 -18.12
N VAL A 123 2.66 2.07 -17.61
CA VAL A 123 3.83 1.64 -16.86
C VAL A 123 4.23 0.20 -17.16
N ALA A 124 5.53 -0.05 -17.31
CA ALA A 124 6.06 -1.41 -17.34
C ALA A 124 6.30 -1.90 -15.91
N ALA A 125 5.85 -3.12 -15.61
CA ALA A 125 5.93 -3.70 -14.28
C ALA A 125 6.26 -5.18 -14.32
N MET A 126 6.90 -5.68 -13.26
CA MET A 126 7.13 -7.11 -13.05
C MET A 126 6.23 -7.64 -11.93
N VAL A 127 5.77 -8.88 -12.06
CA VAL A 127 5.05 -9.59 -11.00
C VAL A 127 6.03 -9.88 -9.87
N ARG A 128 5.79 -9.29 -8.69
CA ARG A 128 6.65 -9.45 -7.52
C ARG A 128 6.22 -10.59 -6.59
N SER A 129 4.92 -10.84 -6.51
CA SER A 129 4.32 -11.91 -5.69
C SER A 129 2.84 -12.09 -6.05
N ILE A 130 2.32 -13.30 -5.81
CA ILE A 130 0.91 -13.66 -5.97
C ILE A 130 0.41 -14.19 -4.62
N SER A 131 -0.74 -13.72 -4.17
CA SER A 131 -1.32 -14.08 -2.87
C SER A 131 -2.84 -13.99 -2.89
N SER A 132 -3.49 -14.36 -1.78
CA SER A 132 -4.94 -14.17 -1.60
C SER A 132 -5.39 -12.70 -1.68
N ARG A 133 -4.48 -11.74 -1.45
CA ARG A 133 -4.75 -10.31 -1.62
C ARG A 133 -4.82 -9.88 -3.09
N GLY A 134 -4.19 -10.65 -3.98
CA GLY A 134 -4.06 -10.35 -5.40
C GLY A 134 -2.62 -10.47 -5.91
N ILE A 135 -2.42 -9.94 -7.12
CA ILE A 135 -1.14 -9.92 -7.83
C ILE A 135 -0.44 -8.60 -7.49
N ALA A 136 0.78 -8.68 -6.95
CA ALA A 136 1.58 -7.51 -6.65
C ALA A 136 2.54 -7.21 -7.81
N PHE A 137 2.43 -6.02 -8.38
CA PHE A 137 3.33 -5.51 -9.41
C PHE A 137 4.36 -4.57 -8.82
N LYS A 138 5.60 -4.69 -9.28
CA LYS A 138 6.68 -3.72 -9.06
C LYS A 138 6.95 -2.98 -10.35
N PHE A 139 6.83 -1.65 -10.33
CA PHE A 139 7.13 -0.81 -11.48
C PHE A 139 8.62 -0.83 -11.79
N LEU A 140 8.97 -0.93 -13.08
CA LEU A 140 10.35 -0.87 -13.57
C LEU A 140 10.82 0.59 -13.60
N ARG A 141 12.15 0.85 -13.53
CA ARG A 141 12.72 2.21 -13.31
C ARG A 141 12.09 3.32 -14.17
N LYS A 142 11.88 3.10 -15.47
CA LYS A 142 11.28 4.11 -16.37
C LYS A 142 9.84 4.51 -15.98
N ALA A 143 9.09 3.59 -15.37
CA ALA A 143 7.74 3.85 -14.88
C ALA A 143 7.71 4.65 -13.57
N GLN A 144 8.77 4.60 -12.77
CA GLN A 144 8.85 5.31 -11.48
C GLN A 144 9.08 6.82 -11.65
N ASP A 145 9.55 7.25 -12.82
CA ASP A 145 9.72 8.67 -13.18
C ASP A 145 8.48 9.26 -13.89
N ASN A 146 7.36 8.51 -13.92
CA ASN A 146 6.15 8.94 -14.59
C ASN A 146 5.48 10.11 -13.84
N LYS A 147 5.47 11.30 -14.47
CA LYS A 147 4.92 12.53 -13.91
C LYS A 147 3.41 12.46 -13.64
N GLN A 148 2.65 11.76 -14.50
CA GLN A 148 1.20 11.59 -14.32
C GLN A 148 0.90 10.72 -13.10
N LEU A 149 1.65 9.63 -12.94
CA LEU A 149 1.56 8.76 -11.76
C LEU A 149 1.86 9.53 -10.47
N LEU A 150 2.93 10.33 -10.47
CA LEU A 150 3.32 11.14 -9.32
C LEU A 150 2.26 12.18 -8.98
N ALA A 151 1.74 12.91 -9.97
CA ALA A 151 0.69 13.90 -9.77
C ALA A 151 -0.59 13.26 -9.21
N PHE A 152 -0.99 12.10 -9.75
CA PHE A 152 -2.14 11.36 -9.27
C PHE A 152 -1.96 10.88 -7.81
N ILE A 153 -0.78 10.36 -7.47
CA ILE A 153 -0.50 9.93 -6.09
C ILE A 153 -0.53 11.12 -5.13
N GLN A 154 0.03 12.26 -5.53
CA GLN A 154 0.04 13.47 -4.70
C GLN A 154 -1.36 14.04 -4.47
N SER A 155 -2.22 14.09 -5.50
CA SER A 155 -3.58 14.59 -5.37
C SER A 155 -4.46 13.67 -4.50
N ASN A 156 -4.23 12.36 -4.55
CA ASN A 156 -5.01 11.38 -3.79
C ASN A 156 -4.44 11.05 -2.41
N ALA A 157 -3.15 11.31 -2.15
CA ALA A 157 -2.55 11.17 -0.83
C ALA A 157 -3.16 12.14 0.21
N GLY A 158 -3.62 13.32 -0.24
CA GLY A 158 -4.37 14.25 0.61
C GLY A 158 -5.80 13.78 0.91
N ALA A 159 -6.47 13.14 -0.07
CA ALA A 159 -7.85 12.68 0.06
C ALA A 159 -8.00 11.53 1.06
N THR A 160 -6.96 10.70 1.26
CA THR A 160 -6.94 9.69 2.32
C THR A 160 -7.08 10.25 3.74
N SER A 161 -6.73 11.53 3.97
CA SER A 161 -6.97 12.18 5.28
C SER A 161 -8.45 12.54 5.49
N THR A 162 -9.21 12.76 4.41
CA THR A 162 -10.61 13.20 4.45
C THR A 162 -11.59 12.01 4.48
N VAL A 163 -11.25 10.91 3.81
CA VAL A 163 -12.09 9.70 3.83
C VAL A 163 -12.03 8.98 5.19
N LEU A 164 -10.86 8.98 5.86
CA LEU A 164 -10.73 8.44 7.21
C LEU A 164 -11.45 9.31 8.27
N SER A 165 -11.45 10.63 8.12
CA SER A 165 -12.19 11.51 9.04
C SER A 165 -13.71 11.40 8.85
N LYS A 166 -14.20 11.18 7.63
CA LYS A 166 -15.63 10.96 7.37
C LYS A 166 -16.12 9.57 7.82
N ALA A 167 -15.27 8.55 7.72
CA ALA A 167 -15.60 7.21 8.24
C ALA A 167 -15.61 7.16 9.78
N VAL A 168 -14.69 7.86 10.45
CA VAL A 168 -14.67 7.98 11.92
C VAL A 168 -15.84 8.80 12.45
N ALA A 169 -16.25 9.88 11.76
CA ALA A 169 -17.43 10.65 12.15
C ALA A 169 -18.74 9.85 12.06
N SER A 170 -18.84 8.91 11.11
CA SER A 170 -20.02 8.06 10.95
C SER A 170 -20.10 6.91 11.98
N SER A 171 -18.98 6.51 12.59
CA SER A 171 -18.94 5.44 13.60
C SER A 171 -19.11 5.91 15.05
N VAL A 172 -19.10 7.23 15.29
CA VAL A 172 -19.28 7.83 16.63
C VAL A 172 -20.72 8.30 16.88
N ALA A 173 -21.61 8.18 15.88
CA ALA A 173 -23.02 8.58 15.97
C ALA A 173 -24.00 7.40 16.15
N ARG A 174 -23.57 6.30 16.75
CA ARG A 174 -24.45 5.21 17.20
C ARG A 174 -24.13 4.78 18.62
#